data_AF-A0A7Y8LL50-F1
#
_entry.id   AF-A0A7Y8LL50-F1
#
_cell.length_a   1.000
_cell.length_b   1.000
_cell.length_c   1.000
_cell.angle_alpha   90.00
_cell.angle_beta   90.00
_cell.angle_gamma   90.00
#
_symmetry.space_group_name_H-M   'P 1'
#
loop_
_entity.id
_entity.type
_entity.pdbx_description
1 polymer ?
#
loop_
_entity_poly.entity_id
_entity_poly.type
_entity_poly.pdbx_seq_one_letter_code
_entity_poly.pdbx_strand_id
1 'polypeptide(L)' 'MAEKKKFLLRIDESIYNALEKWASDDLRSINAQIEFLLKEALKKAGRQKENPPQPTPPKE' A
#
# COMPACT_ATOMS: atom_id res chain seq x y z
N MET A 1 -14.69 1.66 8.74
CA MET A 1 -13.52 2.03 7.92
C MET A 1 -12.40 1.07 8.27
N ALA A 2 -11.86 0.32 7.29
CA ALA A 2 -10.79 -0.64 7.56
C ALA A 2 -9.59 0.09 8.17
N GLU A 3 -9.14 -0.37 9.33
CA GLU A 3 -8.00 0.21 10.03
C GLU A 3 -6.74 0.03 9.17
N LYS A 4 -6.13 1.16 8.74
CA LYS A 4 -4.90 1.12 7.95
C LYS A 4 -3.70 1.09 8.90
N LYS A 5 -2.92 0.01 8.85
CA LYS A 5 -1.67 -0.10 9.59
C LYS A 5 -0.66 0.92 9.06
N LYS A 6 -0.27 1.88 9.90
CA LYS A 6 0.83 2.81 9.60
C LYS A 6 2.16 2.10 9.78
N PHE A 7 3.00 2.10 8.76
CA PHE A 7 4.35 1.54 8.80
C PHE A 7 5.32 2.50 8.12
N LEU A 8 6.55 2.56 8.63
CA LEU A 8 7.63 3.31 7.98
C LEU A 8 8.22 2.44 6.87
N LEU A 9 8.02 2.86 5.61
CA LEU A 9 8.63 2.22 4.46
C LEU A 9 9.99 2.87 4.18
N ARG A 10 11.04 2.05 4.07
CA ARG A 10 12.31 2.50 3.50
C ARG A 10 12.24 2.29 2.00
N ILE A 11 12.31 3.38 1.25
CA ILE A 11 12.25 3.40 -0.21
C ILE A 11 13.39 4.27 -0.73
N ASP A 12 13.93 3.90 -1.89
CA ASP A 12 14.92 4.72 -2.58
C ASP A 12 14.29 6.04 -3.04
N GLU A 13 15.04 7.13 -2.97
CA GLU A 13 14.57 8.49 -3.29
C GLU A 13 14.15 8.62 -4.76
N SER A 14 14.89 7.98 -5.68
CA SER A 14 14.56 8.03 -7.11
C SER A 14 13.22 7.36 -7.40
N ILE A 15 12.93 6.26 -6.71
CA ILE A 15 11.66 5.54 -6.81
C ILE A 15 10.52 6.38 -6.21
N TYR A 16 10.76 7.01 -5.06
CA TYR A 16 9.77 7.88 -4.43
C TYR A 16 9.34 9.02 -5.37
N ASN A 17 10.31 9.70 -5.98
CA ASN A 17 10.04 10.81 -6.91
C ASN A 17 9.27 10.35 -8.16
N ALA A 18 9.59 9.18 -8.69
CA ALA A 18 8.84 8.60 -9.80
C ALA A 18 7.39 8.27 -9.42
N LEU A 19 7.16 7.72 -8.22
CA LEU A 19 5.83 7.42 -7.69
C LEU A 19 5.03 8.69 -7.40
N GLU A 20 5.66 9.74 -6.88
CA GLU A 20 5.02 11.03 -6.62
C GLU A 20 4.53 11.69 -7.91
N LYS A 21 5.37 11.68 -8.95
CA LYS A 21 5.01 12.20 -10.27
C LYS A 21 3.82 11.43 -10.85
N TRP A 22 3.89 10.10 -10.84
CA TRP A 22 2.79 9.28 -11.35
C TRP A 22 1.49 9.48 -10.55
N ALA A 23 1.58 9.56 -9.22
CA ALA A 23 0.41 9.85 -8.39
C ALA A 23 -0.20 11.22 -8.74
N SER A 24 0.63 12.23 -9.00
CA SER A 24 0.21 13.56 -9.41
C SER A 24 -0.47 13.56 -10.78
N ASP A 25 0.07 12.81 -11.75
CA ASP A 25 -0.52 12.63 -13.08
C ASP A 25 -1.91 11.97 -13.00
N ASP A 26 -2.12 11.04 -12.05
CA ASP A 26 -3.39 10.36 -11.79
C ASP A 26 -4.32 11.12 -10.82
N LEU A 27 -3.99 12.36 -10.43
CA LEU A 27 -4.70 13.17 -9.42
C LEU A 27 -4.98 12.41 -8.11
N ARG A 28 -4.00 11.62 -7.68
CA ARG A 28 -4.08 10.73 -6.51
C ARG A 28 -3.00 11.07 -5.49
N SER A 29 -3.27 10.82 -4.21
CA SER A 29 -2.22 10.89 -3.20
C SER A 29 -1.19 9.77 -3.37
N ILE A 30 0.06 10.05 -3.04
CA ILE A 30 1.15 9.05 -3.11
C ILE A 30 0.83 7.78 -2.30
N ASN A 31 0.21 7.92 -1.13
CA ASN A 31 -0.18 6.78 -0.30
C ASN A 31 -1.24 5.92 -0.98
N ALA A 32 -2.22 6.53 -1.66
CA ALA A 32 -3.23 5.79 -2.40
C ALA A 32 -2.62 5.12 -3.65
N GLN A 33 -1.64 5.76 -4.30
CA GLN A 33 -0.92 5.16 -5.42
C GLN A 33 -0.10 3.95 -4.98
N ILE A 34 0.67 4.06 -3.89
CA ILE A 34 1.42 2.94 -3.31
C ILE A 34 0.47 1.79 -2.95
N GLU A 35 -0.67 2.08 -2.31
CA GLU A 35 -1.65 1.05 -1.96
C GLU A 35 -2.20 0.33 -3.20
N PHE A 36 -2.51 1.06 -4.27
CA PHE A 36 -2.98 0.50 -5.53
C PHE A 36 -1.94 -0.43 -6.16
N LEU A 37 -0.67 0.00 -6.23
CA LEU A 37 0.42 -0.78 -6.78
C LEU A 37 0.69 -2.05 -5.98
N LEU A 38 0.65 -1.97 -4.65
CA LEU A 38 0.81 -3.14 -3.79
C LEU A 38 -0.33 -4.15 -3.97
N LYS A 39 -1.58 -3.67 -4.09
CA LYS A 39 -2.74 -4.54 -4.37
C LYS A 39 -2.59 -5.25 -5.72
N GLU A 40 -2.24 -4.50 -6.77
CA GLU A 40 -1.99 -5.05 -8.10
C GLU A 40 -0.84 -6.06 -8.09
N ALA A 41 0.28 -5.74 -7.42
CA ALA A 41 1.42 -6.63 -7.31
C ALA A 41 1.07 -7.93 -6.57
N LEU A 42 0.33 -7.85 -5.46
CA LEU A 42 -0.14 -9.02 -4.72
C LEU A 42 -1.09 -9.87 -5.56
N LYS A 43 -1.98 -9.24 -6.33
CA LYS A 43 -2.89 -9.94 -7.26
C LYS A 43 -2.11 -10.69 -8.33
N LYS A 44 -1.17 -10.00 -9.00
CA LYS A 44 -0.31 -10.58 -10.04
C LYS A 44 0.56 -11.71 -9.51
N ALA A 45 1.02 -11.62 -8.27
CA ALA A 45 1.79 -12.67 -7.61
C ALA A 45 0.93 -13.83 -7.08
N GLY A 46 -0.41 -13.76 -7.20
CA GLY A 46 -1.33 -14.76 -6.61
C GLY A 46 -1.30 -14.78 -5.08
N ARG A 47 -0.86 -13.69 -4.45
CA ARG A 47 -0.71 -13.55 -2.99
C ARG A 47 -1.79 -12.71 -2.34
N GLN A 48 -2.73 -12.18 -3.12
CA GLN A 48 -3.89 -11.50 -2.58
C GLN A 48 -4.82 -12.52 -1.90
N LYS A 49 -4.70 -12.68 -0.58
CA LYS A 49 -5.68 -13.44 0.20
C LYS A 49 -7.00 -12.66 0.22
N GLU A 50 -8.11 -13.32 -0.12
CA GLU A 50 -9.46 -12.73 -0.12
C GLU A 50 -9.94 -12.30 1.29
N ASN A 51 -9.24 -12.71 2.35
CA ASN A 51 -9.45 -12.23 3.71
C ASN A 51 -8.09 -12.02 4.41
N PRO A 52 -7.70 -10.77 4.73
CA PRO A 52 -6.67 -10.58 5.74
C PRO A 52 -7.23 -11.11 7.08
N PRO A 53 -6.45 -11.86 7.88
CA PRO A 53 -6.86 -12.10 9.26
C PRO A 53 -7.03 -10.74 9.93
N GLN A 54 -8.24 -10.49 10.46
CA GLN A 54 -8.50 -9.31 11.26
C GLN A 54 -7.43 -9.25 12.37
N PRO A 55 -6.84 -8.08 12.65
CA PRO A 55 -5.92 -7.96 13.76
C PRO A 55 -6.70 -8.32 15.02
N THR A 56 -6.45 -9.51 15.56
CA THR A 56 -6.96 -9.89 16.87
C THR A 56 -6.33 -8.92 17.85
N PRO A 57 -7.13 -8.13 18.61
CA PRO A 57 -6.56 -7.27 19.63
C PRO A 57 -5.75 -8.14 20.61
N PRO A 58 -4.63 -7.63 21.15
CA PRO A 58 -3.87 -8.35 22.15
C PRO A 58 -4.80 -8.69 23.31
N LYS A 59 -4.83 -9.97 23.70
CA LYS A 59 -5.44 -10.35 24.98
C LYS A 59 -4.53 -9.77 26.08
N GLU A 60 -5.09 -8.88 26.89
CA GLU A 60 -4.54 -8.50 28.21
C GLU A 60 -4.30 -9.74 29.08
#